data_AF-A0A2I1HU55-F1
#
_entry.id   AF-A0A2I1HU55-F1
#
_cell.length_a   1.000
_cell.length_b   1.000
_cell.length_c   1.000
_cell.angle_alpha   90.00
_cell.angle_beta   90.00
_cell.angle_gamma   90.00
#
_symmetry.space_group_name_H-M   'P 1'
#
loop_
_entity.id
_entity.type
_entity.pdbx_description
1 polymer ?
#
loop_
_entity_poly.entity_id
_entity_poly.type
_entity_poly.pdbx_seq_one_letter_code
_entity_poly.pdbx_strand_id
1 'polypeptide(L)'
;MSELYSGHKALESYFKEKGNLASYYGFLLLHHNTIVASSLPINNWKELNNHWVNHFLMEAKYQIINEESLISIKEKVCFLFSKVRATPKLMLRDRRITGLNHLVTNPSL
;
A
#
# COMPACT_ATOMS: atom_id res chain seq x y z
N MET A 1 -7.76 -11.92 19.99
CA MET A 1 -7.96 -10.76 19.09
C MET A 1 -8.28 -11.31 17.72
N SER A 2 -9.46 -11.00 17.20
CA SER A 2 -9.84 -11.36 15.82
C SER A 2 -8.91 -10.65 14.85
N GLU A 3 -8.38 -11.36 13.84
CA GLU A 3 -7.85 -10.68 12.66
C GLU A 3 -9.04 -10.01 11.96
N LEU A 4 -9.18 -8.69 12.14
CA LEU A 4 -10.28 -7.89 11.57
C LEU A 4 -10.39 -8.06 10.04
N TYR A 5 -9.26 -8.28 9.37
CA TYR A 5 -9.13 -8.65 7.96
C TYR A 5 -7.69 -9.08 7.64
N SER A 6 -7.50 -9.80 6.52
CA SER A 6 -6.17 -10.20 6.03
C SER A 6 -5.31 -8.97 5.77
N GLY A 7 -4.18 -8.86 6.49
CA GLY A 7 -3.23 -7.76 6.35
C GLY A 7 -3.42 -6.57 7.29
N HIS A 8 -4.38 -6.63 8.22
CA HIS A 8 -4.54 -5.64 9.30
C HIS A 8 -3.23 -5.39 10.06
N LYS A 9 -2.51 -6.46 10.46
CA LYS A 9 -1.22 -6.35 11.17
C LYS A 9 -0.15 -5.60 10.36
N ALA A 10 -0.19 -5.71 9.03
CA ALA A 10 0.74 -4.99 8.16
C ALA A 10 0.45 -3.49 8.17
N LEU A 11 -0.83 -3.10 8.10
CA LEU A 11 -1.24 -1.70 8.22
C LEU A 11 -0.92 -1.13 9.60
N GLU A 12 -1.27 -1.84 10.66
CA GLU A 12 -0.99 -1.43 12.04
C GLU A 12 0.51 -1.19 12.25
N SER A 13 1.37 -2.14 11.80
CA SER A 13 2.82 -2.01 11.90
C SER A 13 3.35 -0.84 11.08
N TYR A 14 2.82 -0.66 9.86
CA TYR A 14 3.21 0.45 8.98
C TYR A 14 2.88 1.82 9.59
N PHE A 15 1.71 1.98 10.19
CA PHE A 15 1.35 3.23 10.86
C PHE A 15 2.14 3.46 12.15
N LYS A 16 2.46 2.42 12.93
CA LYS A 16 3.38 2.54 14.08
C LYS A 16 4.76 3.02 13.67
N GLU A 17 5.27 2.58 12.51
CA GLU A 17 6.57 3.00 12.00
C GLU A 17 6.55 4.40 11.39
N LYS A 18 5.53 4.71 10.57
CA LYS A 18 5.50 5.94 9.76
C LYS A 18 4.73 7.10 10.38
N GLY A 19 3.76 6.84 11.25
CA GLY A 19 2.88 7.85 11.83
C GLY A 19 2.27 8.77 10.77
N ASN A 20 2.43 10.08 10.96
CA ASN A 20 1.91 11.12 10.05
C ASN A 20 2.60 11.15 8.67
N LEU A 21 3.74 10.47 8.51
CA LEU A 21 4.45 10.32 7.24
C LEU A 21 3.92 9.14 6.41
N ALA A 22 2.95 8.39 6.94
CA ALA A 22 2.33 7.28 6.24
C ALA A 22 1.75 7.73 4.89
N SER A 23 2.04 6.97 3.85
CA SER A 23 1.46 7.17 2.52
C SER A 23 0.94 5.86 1.97
N TYR A 24 -0.22 5.91 1.34
CA TYR A 24 -0.80 4.71 0.73
C TYR A 24 0.12 4.13 -0.35
N TYR A 25 0.74 4.99 -1.16
CA TYR A 25 1.72 4.57 -2.15
C TYR A 25 2.94 3.86 -1.52
N GLY A 26 3.48 4.39 -0.43
CA GLY A 26 4.58 3.74 0.30
C GLY A 26 4.16 2.40 0.90
N PHE A 27 2.95 2.30 1.43
CA PHE A 27 2.38 1.05 1.92
C PHE A 27 2.25 0.00 0.80
N LEU A 28 1.72 0.38 -0.37
CA LEU A 28 1.58 -0.50 -1.53
C LEU A 28 2.94 -1.05 -2.00
N LEU A 29 3.98 -0.22 -2.00
CA LEU A 29 5.32 -0.62 -2.41
C LEU A 29 5.95 -1.65 -1.45
N LEU A 30 5.83 -1.42 -0.14
CA LEU A 30 6.45 -2.28 0.87
C LEU A 30 5.69 -3.60 1.07
N HIS A 31 4.37 -3.58 0.99
CA HIS A 31 3.51 -4.72 1.33
C HIS A 31 2.86 -5.39 0.12
N HIS A 32 3.43 -5.18 -1.08
CA HIS A 32 2.93 -5.73 -2.35
C HIS A 32 2.58 -7.22 -2.26
N ASN A 33 3.50 -8.05 -1.74
CA ASN A 33 3.30 -9.50 -1.69
C ASN A 33 2.13 -9.88 -0.77
N THR A 34 1.96 -9.19 0.35
CA THR A 34 0.82 -9.37 1.27
C THR A 34 -0.50 -9.02 0.57
N ILE A 35 -0.52 -7.92 -0.18
CA ILE A 35 -1.69 -7.47 -0.93
C ILE A 35 -2.07 -8.47 -2.02
N VAL A 36 -1.10 -8.93 -2.81
CA VAL A 36 -1.34 -9.90 -3.88
C VAL A 36 -1.72 -11.28 -3.33
N ALA A 37 -1.12 -11.71 -2.22
CA ALA A 37 -1.50 -12.98 -1.58
C ALA A 37 -2.89 -12.92 -0.95
N SER A 38 -3.33 -11.74 -0.47
CA SER A 38 -4.69 -11.55 0.05
C SER A 38 -5.77 -11.54 -1.04
N SER A 39 -5.38 -11.32 -2.31
CA SER A 39 -6.28 -11.40 -3.46
C SER A 39 -6.36 -12.82 -4.02
N LEU A 40 -7.17 -13.69 -3.38
CA LEU A 40 -7.86 -14.80 -4.07
C LEU A 40 -8.59 -14.25 -5.33
N PRO A 41 -8.85 -15.04 -6.39
CA PRO A 41 -8.68 -14.63 -7.80
C PRO A 41 -9.62 -13.50 -8.22
N ILE A 42 -9.31 -12.29 -7.76
CA ILE A 42 -9.97 -11.05 -8.11
C ILE A 42 -9.23 -10.55 -9.34
N ASN A 43 -9.77 -10.86 -10.52
CA ASN A 43 -9.32 -10.24 -11.77
C ASN A 43 -9.56 -8.72 -11.79
N ASN A 44 -10.22 -8.17 -10.77
CA ASN A 44 -10.58 -6.77 -10.63
C ASN A 44 -9.63 -6.01 -9.69
N TRP A 45 -8.45 -5.65 -10.22
CA TRP A 45 -7.45 -4.82 -9.52
C TRP A 45 -7.98 -3.48 -9.00
N LYS A 46 -9.04 -2.94 -9.60
CA LYS A 46 -9.68 -1.70 -9.12
C LYS A 46 -10.41 -1.93 -7.81
N GLU A 47 -11.17 -3.02 -7.70
CA GLU A 47 -11.85 -3.39 -6.47
C GLU A 47 -10.85 -3.72 -5.35
N LEU A 48 -9.78 -4.46 -5.67
CA LEU A 48 -8.72 -4.73 -4.71
C LEU A 48 -8.09 -3.44 -4.18
N ASN A 49 -7.78 -2.48 -5.06
CA ASN A 49 -7.22 -1.20 -4.65
C ASN A 49 -8.18 -0.40 -3.76
N ASN A 50 -9.46 -0.34 -4.14
CA ASN A 50 -10.47 0.37 -3.37
C ASN A 50 -10.64 -0.25 -1.98
N HIS A 51 -10.59 -1.59 -1.90
CA HIS A 51 -10.65 -2.32 -0.63
C HIS A 51 -9.48 -1.94 0.29
N TRP A 52 -8.26 -1.95 -0.24
CA TRP A 52 -7.06 -1.59 0.53
C TRP A 52 -6.97 -0.11 0.90
N VAL A 53 -7.49 0.78 0.06
CA VAL A 53 -7.62 2.20 0.42
C VAL A 53 -8.58 2.40 1.57
N ASN A 54 -9.73 1.72 1.56
CA ASN A 54 -10.67 1.81 2.66
C ASN A 54 -10.04 1.36 3.98
N HIS A 55 -9.33 0.23 3.98
CA HIS A 55 -8.61 -0.25 5.16
C HIS A 55 -7.51 0.71 5.61
N PHE A 56 -6.72 1.24 4.68
CA PHE A 56 -5.68 2.22 4.99
C PHE A 56 -6.24 3.48 5.63
N LEU A 57 -7.36 4.02 5.11
CA LEU A 57 -8.02 5.20 5.66
C LEU A 57 -8.73 4.91 6.99
N MET A 58 -9.24 3.69 7.19
CA MET A 58 -9.78 3.27 8.49
C MET A 58 -8.67 3.22 9.53
N GLU A 59 -7.55 2.57 9.22
CA GLU A 59 -6.42 2.47 10.15
C GLU A 59 -5.82 3.85 10.45
N ALA A 60 -5.70 4.72 9.45
CA ALA A 60 -5.28 6.10 9.65
C ALA A 60 -6.14 6.85 10.68
N LYS A 61 -7.47 6.63 10.69
CA LYS A 61 -8.37 7.26 11.67
C LYS A 61 -8.13 6.78 13.11
N TYR A 62 -7.69 5.53 13.27
CA TYR A 62 -7.40 4.95 14.58
C TYR A 62 -6.00 5.33 15.09
N GLN A 63 -5.03 5.42 14.19
CA GLN A 63 -3.62 5.62 14.55
C GLN A 63 -3.19 7.08 14.56
N ILE A 64 -3.89 7.97 13.85
CA ILE A 64 -3.52 9.39 13.73
C ILE A 64 -4.42 10.25 14.60
N ILE A 65 -3.78 10.90 15.58
CA ILE A 65 -4.45 11.76 16.56
C ILE A 65 -4.74 13.16 15.97
N ASN A 66 -3.92 13.64 15.03
CA ASN A 66 -4.05 14.96 14.45
C ASN A 66 -4.99 14.99 13.23
N GLU A 67 -6.06 15.76 13.31
CA GLU A 67 -7.05 15.95 12.25
C GLU A 67 -6.43 16.50 10.96
N GLU A 68 -5.49 17.45 11.03
CA GLU A 68 -4.81 18.00 9.85
C GLU A 68 -3.99 16.92 9.11
N SER A 69 -3.34 16.04 9.86
CA SER A 69 -2.57 14.92 9.29
C SER A 69 -3.49 13.90 8.62
N LEU A 70 -4.66 13.64 9.22
CA LEU A 70 -5.68 12.78 8.63
C LEU A 70 -6.27 13.38 7.35
N ILE A 71 -6.54 14.69 7.32
CA ILE A 71 -6.99 15.42 6.12
C ILE A 71 -5.91 15.31 5.03
N SER A 72 -4.65 15.60 5.37
CA SER A 72 -3.52 15.51 4.43
C SER A 72 -3.40 14.11 3.80
N ILE A 73 -3.57 13.06 4.60
CA ILE A 73 -3.54 11.68 4.09
C ILE A 73 -4.71 11.38 3.16
N LYS A 74 -5.93 11.78 3.52
CA LYS A 74 -7.11 11.62 2.64
C LYS A 74 -6.90 12.34 1.31
N GLU A 75 -6.40 13.57 1.33
CA GLU A 75 -6.12 14.35 0.13
C GLU A 75 -5.05 13.70 -0.75
N LYS A 76 -3.96 13.20 -0.16
CA LYS A 76 -2.89 12.47 -0.88
C LYS A 76 -3.41 11.19 -1.52
N VAL A 77 -4.28 10.45 -0.82
CA VAL A 77 -4.95 9.27 -1.37
C VAL A 77 -5.85 9.67 -2.54
N CYS A 78 -6.71 10.69 -2.40
CA CYS A 78 -7.56 11.19 -3.48
C CYS A 78 -6.75 11.68 -4.70
N PHE A 79 -5.63 12.35 -4.47
CA PHE A 79 -4.72 12.81 -5.52
C PHE A 79 -4.09 11.65 -6.30
N LEU A 80 -3.72 10.56 -5.60
CA LEU A 80 -3.23 9.33 -6.24
C LEU A 80 -4.26 8.70 -7.19
N PHE A 81 -5.57 8.89 -6.96
CA PHE A 81 -6.61 8.40 -7.86
C PHE A 81 -6.96 9.35 -9.01
N SER A 82 -6.75 10.66 -8.84
CA SER A 82 -7.16 11.66 -9.83
C SER A 82 -6.09 11.99 -10.86
N LYS A 83 -4.80 11.97 -10.49
CA LYS A 83 -3.69 12.34 -11.39
C LYS A 83 -2.85 11.17 -11.87
N VAL A 84 -2.63 10.19 -11.01
CA VAL A 84 -1.87 8.98 -11.36
C VAL A 84 -2.90 7.91 -11.66
N ARG A 85 -2.79 7.21 -12.78
CA ARG A 85 -3.59 6.00 -13.01
C ARG A 85 -3.09 4.88 -12.10
N ALA A 86 -3.04 5.08 -10.78
CA ALA A 86 -2.53 4.13 -9.79
C ALA A 86 -3.56 3.01 -9.55
N THR A 87 -3.80 2.21 -10.59
CA THR A 87 -4.27 0.84 -10.36
C THR A 87 -3.06 0.01 -9.96
N PRO A 88 -3.19 -0.97 -9.05
CA PRO A 88 -2.10 -1.90 -8.71
C PRO A 88 -1.48 -2.50 -9.98
N LYS A 89 -2.30 -2.76 -11.01
CA LYS A 89 -1.88 -3.19 -12.35
C LYS A 89 -0.91 -2.23 -13.08
N LEU A 90 -1.04 -0.92 -12.90
CA LEU A 90 -0.13 0.06 -13.50
C LEU A 90 1.12 0.29 -12.62
N MET A 91 1.00 0.15 -11.30
CA MET A 91 2.16 0.10 -10.40
C MET A 91 3.06 -1.13 -10.67
N LEU A 92 2.47 -2.24 -11.15
CA LEU A 92 3.24 -3.41 -11.65
C LEU A 92 4.13 -3.08 -12.87
N ARG A 93 3.75 -2.09 -13.69
CA ARG A 93 4.53 -1.68 -14.88
C ARG A 93 5.60 -0.64 -14.58
N ASP A 94 5.49 0.08 -13.47
CA ASP A 94 6.43 1.15 -13.08
C ASP A 94 7.70 0.63 -12.38
N ARG A 95 8.00 -0.67 -12.50
CA ARG A 95 9.34 -1.25 -12.23
C ARG A 95 10.38 -0.84 -13.28
N ARG A 96 10.36 0.41 -13.71
CA ARG A 96 11.53 1.13 -14.20
C ARG A 96 11.65 2.29 -13.24
N ILE A 97 12.40 2.15 -12.15
CA ILE A 97 13.73 2.73 -12.08
C ILE A 97 14.44 2.14 -10.86
N THR A 98 15.57 1.48 -11.17
CA THR A 98 16.81 1.26 -10.39
C THR A 98 16.76 0.50 -9.08
N GLY A 99 17.31 -0.73 -9.08
CA GLY A 99 18.11 -1.16 -7.92
C GLY A 99 18.28 -2.64 -7.61
N LEU A 100 17.61 -3.60 -8.28
CA LEU A 100 17.68 -5.01 -7.82
C LEU A 100 17.80 -6.07 -8.93
N ASN A 101 18.44 -5.73 -10.05
CA ASN A 101 18.89 -6.75 -11.03
C ASN A 101 20.33 -7.22 -10.81
N HIS A 102 21.03 -6.77 -9.75
CA HIS A 102 22.43 -7.14 -9.53
C HIS A 102 22.68 -8.18 -8.42
N LEU A 103 21.64 -8.82 -7.88
CA LEU A 103 21.80 -9.91 -6.88
C LEU A 103 21.21 -11.26 -7.31
N VAL A 104 20.82 -11.42 -8.57
CA VAL A 104 20.49 -12.75 -9.13
C VAL A 104 21.20 -12.89 -10.47
N THR A 105 22.52 -12.92 -10.44
CA THR A 105 23.39 -13.55 -11.46
C THR A 105 24.81 -13.52 -10.94
N ASN A 106 25.11 -14.41 -10.00
CA ASN A 106 26.44 -14.99 -9.91
C ASN A 106 26.30 -16.50 -10.12
N PRO A 107 26.56 -17.01 -11.33
CA PRO A 107 27.01 -18.37 -11.52
C PRO A 107 28.54 -18.33 -11.69
N SER A 108 29.30 -18.69 -10.66
CA SER A 108 30.74 -19.05 -10.71
C SER A 108 31.14 -19.42 -9.27
N LEU A 109 31.68 -20.59 -8.94
CA LEU A 109 32.38 -21.64 -9.70
C LEU A 109 31.94 -23.03 -9.20
#